data_AF-A0A955Z0N4-F1
#
_entry.id   AF-A0A955Z0N4-F1
#
_cell.length_a   1.000
_cell.length_b   1.000
_cell.length_c   1.000
_cell.angle_alpha   90.00
_cell.angle_beta   90.00
_cell.angle_gamma   90.00
#
_symmetry.space_group_name_H-M   'P 1'
#
loop_
_entity.id
_entity.type
_entity.pdbx_description
1 polymer ?
#
loop_
_entity_poly.entity_id
_entity_poly.type
_entity_poly.pdbx_seq_one_letter_code
_entity_poly.pdbx_strand_id
1 'polypeptide(L)'
;VQAGHSRALLASAAAVAIVFLALPHSIGWFGFVDGRLVPVVLMLALLSVRRAALPRPLALVLDWGTPLMAGAVVSLALVASHRFQEEARGYKDVLAKVPANTRLLNLPLDADSDIFTAHPFVHYDKLVLADRAVVASDIWFHQGSALYPTPANPAVRLPDTYSESNLRVLDWPAYRLDEWDYVLLRTRPGAARPQAPGALALEDHRGGWWLYKREGAR
;
A
#
# COMPACT_ATOMS: atom_id res chain seq x y z
N VAL A 1 -34.97 -16.76 -18.04
CA VAL A 1 -34.16 -17.49 -17.04
C VAL A 1 -35.05 -18.51 -16.33
N GLN A 2 -34.80 -19.80 -16.55
CA GLN A 2 -35.62 -20.91 -16.03
C GLN A 2 -35.54 -21.02 -14.50
N ALA A 3 -36.57 -21.60 -13.87
CA ALA A 3 -36.64 -21.71 -12.42
C ALA A 3 -35.50 -22.52 -11.76
N GLY A 4 -34.90 -23.44 -12.51
CA GLY A 4 -33.70 -24.17 -12.08
C GLY A 4 -32.47 -23.27 -11.92
N HIS A 5 -32.32 -22.22 -12.75
CA HIS A 5 -31.16 -21.34 -12.71
C HIS A 5 -31.13 -20.45 -11.45
N SER A 6 -32.26 -19.81 -11.09
CA SER A 6 -32.34 -19.03 -9.84
C SER A 6 -32.07 -19.89 -8.60
N ARG A 7 -32.57 -21.15 -8.59
CA ARG A 7 -32.33 -22.09 -7.49
C ARG A 7 -30.87 -22.51 -7.40
N ALA A 8 -30.22 -22.76 -8.54
CA ALA A 8 -28.79 -23.06 -8.60
C ALA A 8 -27.95 -21.89 -8.05
N LEU A 9 -28.25 -20.65 -8.46
CA LEU A 9 -27.54 -19.46 -7.97
C LEU A 9 -27.70 -19.26 -6.45
N LEU A 10 -28.90 -19.48 -5.90
CA LEU A 10 -29.12 -19.40 -4.45
C LEU A 10 -28.38 -20.53 -3.70
N ALA A 11 -28.39 -21.75 -4.24
CA ALA A 11 -27.64 -22.86 -3.66
C ALA A 11 -26.12 -22.58 -3.67
N SER A 12 -25.60 -22.02 -4.76
CA SER A 12 -24.20 -21.57 -4.83
C SER A 12 -23.90 -20.44 -3.85
N ALA A 13 -24.79 -19.44 -3.73
CA ALA A 13 -24.64 -18.36 -2.77
C ALA A 13 -24.61 -18.89 -1.32
N ALA A 14 -25.51 -19.82 -0.98
CA ALA A 14 -25.55 -20.44 0.32
C ALA A 14 -24.31 -21.29 0.61
N ALA A 15 -23.83 -22.07 -0.36
CA ALA A 15 -22.60 -22.85 -0.22
C ALA A 15 -21.38 -21.95 0.04
N VAL A 16 -21.22 -20.87 -0.73
CA VAL A 16 -20.11 -19.91 -0.54
C VAL A 16 -20.25 -19.17 0.80
N ALA A 17 -21.47 -18.84 1.23
CA ALA A 17 -21.70 -18.23 2.55
C ALA A 17 -21.35 -19.18 3.70
N ILE A 18 -21.65 -20.48 3.59
CA ILE A 18 -21.25 -21.48 4.59
C ILE A 18 -19.73 -21.61 4.63
N VAL A 19 -19.06 -21.63 3.48
CA VAL A 19 -17.59 -21.64 3.41
C VAL A 19 -17.04 -20.39 4.10
N PHE A 20 -17.56 -19.21 3.78
CA PHE A 20 -17.19 -17.97 4.45
C PHE A 20 -17.34 -18.08 5.98
N LEU A 21 -18.51 -18.51 6.47
CA LEU A 21 -18.80 -18.66 7.90
C LEU A 21 -17.91 -19.71 8.60
N ALA A 22 -17.44 -20.73 7.86
CA ALA A 22 -16.57 -21.78 8.37
C ALA A 22 -15.08 -21.42 8.34
N LEU A 23 -14.67 -20.40 7.57
CA LEU A 23 -13.29 -19.93 7.56
C LEU A 23 -12.95 -19.28 8.90
N PRO A 24 -11.71 -19.43 9.40
CA PRO A 24 -11.31 -18.85 10.66
C PRO A 24 -11.07 -17.34 10.49
N HIS A 25 -12.14 -16.55 10.66
CA HIS A 25 -12.18 -15.09 10.59
C HIS A 25 -11.20 -14.39 11.55
N SER A 26 -10.60 -15.13 12.49
CA SER A 26 -9.71 -14.65 13.54
C SER A 26 -8.23 -14.93 13.32
N ILE A 27 -7.82 -15.63 12.25
CA ILE A 27 -6.40 -15.75 11.91
C ILE A 27 -6.02 -14.50 11.13
N GLY A 28 -5.56 -13.47 11.84
CA GLY A 28 -5.36 -12.07 11.41
C GLY A 28 -4.54 -11.80 10.14
N TRP A 29 -4.15 -12.82 9.39
CA TRP A 29 -3.50 -12.74 8.08
C TRP A 29 -4.42 -13.10 6.90
N PHE A 30 -5.52 -13.83 7.12
CA PHE A 30 -6.44 -14.27 6.05
C PHE A 30 -7.55 -13.27 5.71
N GLY A 31 -7.56 -12.08 6.33
CA GLY A 31 -8.56 -11.03 6.06
C GLY A 31 -8.69 -10.65 4.58
N PHE A 32 -7.66 -10.91 3.75
CA PHE A 32 -7.69 -10.70 2.31
C PHE A 32 -8.52 -11.72 1.51
N VAL A 33 -8.68 -12.96 1.98
CA VAL A 33 -9.47 -14.01 1.30
C VAL A 33 -10.93 -13.93 1.75
N ASP A 34 -11.16 -13.73 3.05
CA ASP A 34 -12.50 -13.70 3.65
C ASP A 34 -13.34 -12.52 3.11
N GLY A 35 -12.76 -11.32 3.02
CA GLY A 35 -13.46 -10.14 2.50
C GLY A 35 -13.91 -10.26 1.03
N ARG A 36 -13.29 -11.16 0.25
CA ARG A 36 -13.60 -11.35 -1.19
C ARG A 36 -14.79 -12.28 -1.42
N LEU A 37 -15.14 -13.14 -0.46
CA LEU A 37 -16.28 -14.05 -0.58
C LEU A 37 -17.62 -13.32 -0.42
N VAL A 38 -17.66 -12.25 0.38
CA VAL A 38 -18.88 -11.44 0.57
C VAL A 38 -19.40 -10.83 -0.75
N PRO A 39 -18.58 -10.15 -1.58
CA PRO A 39 -19.01 -9.70 -2.90
C PRO A 39 -19.54 -10.81 -3.80
N VAL A 40 -18.92 -12.01 -3.75
CA VAL A 40 -19.34 -13.17 -4.55
C VAL A 40 -20.73 -13.65 -4.11
N VAL A 41 -20.97 -13.79 -2.80
CA VAL A 41 -22.28 -14.17 -2.25
C VAL A 41 -23.35 -13.15 -2.66
N LEU A 42 -23.06 -11.84 -2.51
CA LEU A 42 -23.97 -10.77 -2.87
C LEU A 42 -24.30 -10.77 -4.37
N MET A 43 -23.31 -10.95 -5.24
CA MET A 43 -23.53 -11.04 -6.69
C MET A 43 -24.41 -12.25 -7.04
N LEU A 44 -24.12 -13.44 -6.49
CA LEU A 44 -24.90 -14.64 -6.77
C LEU A 44 -26.35 -14.50 -6.29
N ALA A 45 -26.56 -13.88 -5.12
CA ALA A 45 -27.89 -13.57 -4.60
C ALA A 45 -28.64 -12.59 -5.51
N LEU A 46 -28.00 -11.50 -5.95
CA LEU A 46 -28.60 -10.52 -6.87
C LEU A 46 -28.96 -11.14 -8.23
N LEU A 47 -28.09 -11.97 -8.79
CA LEU A 47 -28.34 -12.66 -10.07
C LEU A 47 -29.49 -13.68 -9.97
N SER A 48 -29.81 -14.16 -8.78
CA SER A 48 -30.94 -15.08 -8.58
C SER A 48 -32.31 -14.41 -8.75
N VAL A 49 -32.36 -13.08 -8.59
CA VAL A 49 -33.59 -12.28 -8.63
C VAL A 49 -34.13 -12.23 -10.05
N ARG A 50 -35.39 -12.65 -10.23
CA ARG A 50 -36.06 -12.57 -11.53
C ARG A 50 -36.64 -11.18 -11.73
N ARG A 51 -36.14 -10.47 -12.74
CA ARG A 51 -36.61 -9.13 -13.12
C ARG A 51 -38.13 -9.05 -13.33
N ALA A 52 -38.72 -10.08 -13.95
CA ALA A 52 -40.17 -10.14 -14.19
C ALA A 52 -41.03 -10.26 -12.92
N ALA A 53 -40.42 -10.65 -11.79
CA ALA A 53 -41.11 -10.75 -10.49
C ALA A 53 -40.93 -9.49 -9.64
N LEU A 54 -40.16 -8.49 -10.11
CA LEU A 54 -39.92 -7.26 -9.37
C LEU A 54 -40.98 -6.20 -9.68
N PRO A 55 -41.48 -5.48 -8.66
CA PRO A 55 -42.26 -4.27 -8.90
C PRO A 55 -41.41 -3.21 -9.62
N ARG A 56 -42.05 -2.45 -10.50
CA ARG A 56 -41.42 -1.40 -11.34
C ARG A 56 -40.39 -0.52 -10.62
N PRO A 57 -40.62 0.01 -9.40
CA PRO A 57 -39.61 0.81 -8.70
C PRO A 57 -38.32 0.03 -8.40
N LEU A 58 -38.41 -1.23 -7.98
CA LEU A 58 -37.22 -2.04 -7.68
C LEU A 58 -36.45 -2.42 -8.96
N ALA A 59 -37.17 -2.69 -10.05
CA ALA A 59 -36.54 -2.94 -11.34
C ALA A 59 -35.74 -1.70 -11.82
N LEU A 60 -36.31 -0.50 -11.68
CA LEU A 60 -35.63 0.76 -12.03
C LEU A 60 -34.39 1.03 -11.16
N VAL A 61 -34.45 0.73 -9.86
CA VAL A 61 -33.29 0.86 -8.97
C VAL A 61 -32.17 -0.09 -9.38
N LEU A 62 -32.46 -1.32 -9.80
CA LEU A 62 -31.42 -2.23 -10.29
C LEU A 62 -30.85 -1.78 -11.64
N ASP A 63 -31.70 -1.30 -12.55
CA ASP A 63 -31.27 -0.89 -13.88
C ASP A 63 -30.41 0.38 -13.86
N TRP A 64 -30.78 1.36 -13.02
CA TRP A 64 -30.12 2.67 -13.00
C TRP A 64 -29.29 2.90 -11.75
N GLY A 65 -29.73 2.42 -10.60
CA GLY A 65 -29.00 2.58 -9.34
C GLY A 65 -27.65 1.87 -9.37
N THR A 66 -27.57 0.65 -9.91
CA THR A 66 -26.30 -0.09 -10.00
C THR A 66 -25.24 0.66 -10.85
N PRO A 67 -25.50 1.07 -12.10
CA PRO A 67 -24.50 1.80 -12.88
C PRO A 67 -24.20 3.19 -12.30
N LEU A 68 -25.18 3.88 -11.70
CA LEU A 68 -24.94 5.16 -11.02
C LEU A 68 -24.02 5.01 -9.81
N MET A 69 -24.27 4.00 -8.96
CA MET A 69 -23.42 3.70 -7.81
C MET A 69 -22.02 3.26 -8.23
N ALA A 70 -21.91 2.42 -9.27
CA ALA A 70 -20.61 2.02 -9.81
C ALA A 70 -19.85 3.25 -10.35
N GLY A 71 -20.51 4.12 -11.11
CA GLY A 71 -19.91 5.36 -11.61
C GLY A 71 -19.45 6.29 -10.49
N ALA A 72 -20.24 6.42 -9.42
CA ALA A 72 -19.87 7.19 -8.24
C ALA A 72 -18.62 6.60 -7.54
N VAL A 73 -18.59 5.27 -7.31
CA VAL A 73 -17.44 4.59 -6.70
C VAL A 73 -16.18 4.74 -7.56
N VAL A 74 -16.28 4.56 -8.87
CA VAL A 74 -15.14 4.77 -9.80
C VAL A 74 -14.65 6.20 -9.72
N SER A 75 -15.56 7.19 -9.72
CA SER A 75 -15.20 8.60 -9.63
C SER A 75 -14.48 8.91 -8.31
N LEU A 76 -14.99 8.40 -7.19
CA LEU A 76 -14.34 8.54 -5.88
C LEU A 76 -12.96 7.89 -5.87
N ALA A 77 -12.81 6.70 -6.45
CA ALA A 77 -11.53 6.00 -6.54
C ALA A 77 -10.53 6.77 -7.42
N LEU A 78 -10.96 7.38 -8.52
CA LEU A 78 -10.11 8.22 -9.36
C LEU A 78 -9.66 9.50 -8.63
N VAL A 79 -10.57 10.16 -7.91
CA VAL A 79 -10.23 11.35 -7.10
C VAL A 79 -9.25 10.97 -5.98
N ALA A 80 -9.50 9.88 -5.27
CA ALA A 80 -8.60 9.36 -4.24
C ALA A 80 -7.23 9.03 -4.84
N SER A 81 -7.20 8.33 -5.97
CA SER A 81 -5.95 7.99 -6.68
C SER A 81 -5.19 9.26 -7.08
N HIS A 82 -5.88 10.25 -7.66
CA HIS A 82 -5.26 11.51 -8.03
C HIS A 82 -4.61 12.19 -6.82
N ARG A 83 -5.37 12.38 -5.73
CA ARG A 83 -4.86 13.01 -4.50
C ARG A 83 -3.67 12.26 -3.89
N PHE A 84 -3.70 10.93 -3.90
CA PHE A 84 -2.57 10.11 -3.46
C PHE A 84 -1.34 10.30 -4.35
N GLN A 85 -1.51 10.35 -5.67
CA GLN A 85 -0.41 10.63 -6.59
C GLN A 85 0.17 12.04 -6.38
N GLU A 86 -0.66 13.03 -6.04
CA GLU A 86 -0.17 14.36 -5.68
C GLU A 86 0.66 14.34 -4.40
N GLU A 87 0.19 13.61 -3.38
CA GLU A 87 0.90 13.41 -2.11
C GLU A 87 2.26 12.70 -2.33
N ALA A 88 2.28 11.71 -3.21
CA ALA A 88 3.46 10.91 -3.52
C ALA A 88 4.46 11.61 -4.46
N ARG A 89 4.05 12.67 -5.18
CA ARG A 89 4.78 13.23 -6.33
C ARG A 89 6.25 13.56 -6.04
N GLY A 90 6.54 14.11 -4.86
CA GLY A 90 7.88 14.52 -4.46
C GLY A 90 8.90 13.37 -4.39
N TYR A 91 8.44 12.12 -4.28
CA TYR A 91 9.31 10.95 -4.18
C TYR A 91 10.26 10.84 -5.38
N LYS A 92 9.73 10.90 -6.61
CA LYS A 92 10.54 10.71 -7.83
C LYS A 92 11.56 11.82 -8.01
N ASP A 93 11.16 13.06 -7.69
CA ASP A 93 12.03 14.23 -7.78
C ASP A 93 13.23 14.11 -6.83
N VAL A 94 12.96 13.69 -5.60
CA VAL A 94 13.98 13.50 -4.56
C VAL A 94 14.86 12.29 -4.89
N LEU A 95 14.26 11.16 -5.29
CA LEU A 95 15.00 9.94 -5.66
C LEU A 95 15.90 10.17 -6.88
N ALA A 96 15.57 11.09 -7.78
CA ALA A 96 16.41 11.43 -8.92
C ALA A 96 17.79 11.99 -8.54
N LYS A 97 17.96 12.47 -7.30
CA LYS A 97 19.24 12.94 -6.74
C LYS A 97 20.14 11.80 -6.25
N VAL A 98 19.57 10.62 -6.01
CA VAL A 98 20.32 9.47 -5.53
C VAL A 98 21.07 8.83 -6.70
N PRO A 99 22.42 8.77 -6.66
CA PRO A 99 23.20 8.11 -7.68
C PRO A 99 22.92 6.60 -7.75
N ALA A 100 23.31 5.97 -8.86
CA ALA A 100 23.31 4.53 -8.94
C ALA A 100 24.40 3.93 -8.04
N ASN A 101 24.15 2.70 -7.59
CA ASN A 101 24.97 1.87 -6.70
C ASN A 101 25.21 2.49 -5.32
N THR A 102 24.34 3.40 -4.90
CA THR A 102 24.36 4.07 -3.61
C THR A 102 23.64 3.23 -2.56
N ARG A 103 24.10 3.29 -1.30
CA ARG A 103 23.41 2.70 -0.15
C ARG A 103 22.40 3.69 0.41
N LEU A 104 21.12 3.36 0.37
CA LEU A 104 20.00 4.24 0.74
C LEU A 104 19.24 3.68 1.94
N LEU A 105 19.29 4.39 3.06
CA LEU A 105 18.44 4.14 4.22
C LEU A 105 17.08 4.82 4.02
N ASN A 106 16.03 4.05 3.76
CA ASN A 106 14.67 4.57 3.67
C ASN A 106 14.00 4.48 5.06
N LEU A 107 13.30 5.53 5.49
CA LEU A 107 12.63 5.59 6.80
C LEU A 107 11.28 6.33 6.67
N PRO A 108 10.16 5.60 6.51
CA PRO A 108 8.84 6.17 6.41
C PRO A 108 8.25 6.49 7.80
N LEU A 109 8.69 7.62 8.38
CA LEU A 109 8.25 8.07 9.72
C LEU A 109 6.73 8.25 9.79
N ASP A 110 6.15 8.83 8.74
CA ASP A 110 4.71 8.85 8.49
C ASP A 110 4.41 7.97 7.26
N ALA A 111 4.22 6.69 7.52
CA ALA A 111 3.98 5.67 6.50
C ALA A 111 2.58 5.72 5.87
N ASP A 112 1.63 6.37 6.54
CA ASP A 112 0.24 6.50 6.08
C ASP A 112 0.05 7.61 5.05
N SER A 113 -0.95 7.42 4.20
CA SER A 113 -1.53 8.48 3.39
C SER A 113 -2.76 9.02 4.09
N ASP A 114 -3.06 10.31 3.90
CA ASP A 114 -4.34 10.89 4.32
C ASP A 114 -5.52 10.35 3.47
N ILE A 115 -5.24 9.59 2.41
CA ILE A 115 -6.23 9.00 1.48
C ILE A 115 -6.37 7.49 1.67
N PHE A 116 -5.25 6.76 1.72
CA PHE A 116 -5.24 5.30 1.79
C PHE A 116 -4.73 4.81 3.15
N THR A 117 -5.54 3.98 3.79
CA THR A 117 -5.17 3.20 4.98
C THR A 117 -4.23 2.06 4.59
N ALA A 118 -3.53 1.47 5.58
CA ALA A 118 -2.56 0.38 5.42
C ALA A 118 -1.17 0.81 4.93
N HIS A 119 -0.67 1.96 5.40
CA HIS A 119 0.74 2.33 5.34
C HIS A 119 1.36 2.28 3.91
N PRO A 120 0.72 2.85 2.87
CA PRO A 120 1.16 2.65 1.48
C PRO A 120 2.61 3.09 1.20
N PHE A 121 3.15 4.04 1.98
CA PHE A 121 4.51 4.53 1.79
C PHE A 121 5.60 3.59 2.32
N VAL A 122 5.26 2.59 3.15
CA VAL A 122 6.25 1.57 3.57
C VAL A 122 6.75 0.74 2.40
N HIS A 123 5.97 0.65 1.32
CA HIS A 123 6.31 -0.13 0.14
C HIS A 123 7.16 0.64 -0.89
N TYR A 124 7.52 1.90 -0.60
CA TYR A 124 8.34 2.70 -1.51
C TYR A 124 9.81 2.29 -1.51
N ASP A 125 10.24 1.49 -0.53
CA ASP A 125 11.51 0.78 -0.55
C ASP A 125 11.64 -0.13 -1.79
N LYS A 126 10.56 -0.80 -2.19
CA LYS A 126 10.50 -1.66 -3.38
C LYS A 126 10.45 -0.85 -4.66
N LEU A 127 9.73 0.26 -4.66
CA LEU A 127 9.68 1.16 -5.80
C LEU A 127 11.08 1.74 -6.10
N VAL A 128 11.87 2.02 -5.06
CA VAL A 128 13.26 2.48 -5.21
C VAL A 128 14.06 1.44 -6.03
N LEU A 129 13.93 0.16 -5.70
CA LEU A 129 14.66 -0.93 -6.37
C LEU A 129 14.24 -1.12 -7.83
N ALA A 130 13.00 -0.78 -8.18
CA ALA A 130 12.51 -0.81 -9.56
C ALA A 130 13.00 0.41 -10.36
N ASP A 131 13.07 1.58 -9.72
CA ASP A 131 13.39 2.85 -10.38
C ASP A 131 14.89 3.14 -10.43
N ARG A 132 15.69 2.59 -9.50
CA ARG A 132 17.13 2.87 -9.37
C ARG A 132 17.91 1.62 -8.96
N ALA A 133 19.08 1.44 -9.58
CA ALA A 133 20.06 0.46 -9.13
C ALA A 133 20.72 0.95 -7.84
N VAL A 134 20.10 0.74 -6.69
CA VAL A 134 20.63 1.12 -5.37
C VAL A 134 20.51 -0.03 -4.40
N VAL A 135 21.25 0.08 -3.30
CA VAL A 135 21.19 -0.83 -2.17
C VAL A 135 20.29 -0.19 -1.11
N ALA A 136 19.01 -0.55 -1.10
CA ALA A 136 18.05 0.02 -0.16
C ALA A 136 18.08 -0.71 1.20
N SER A 137 17.82 0.00 2.30
CA SER A 137 17.51 -0.61 3.58
C SER A 137 16.23 -1.44 3.46
N ASP A 138 16.33 -2.71 3.79
CA ASP A 138 15.23 -3.66 3.73
C ASP A 138 14.24 -3.38 4.85
N ILE A 139 13.19 -2.59 4.65
CA ILE A 139 12.25 -2.32 5.75
C ILE A 139 11.25 -3.45 5.88
N TRP A 140 10.76 -3.98 4.76
CA TRP A 140 9.72 -5.01 4.71
C TRP A 140 10.05 -6.04 3.61
N PHE A 141 10.91 -7.03 3.90
CA PHE A 141 11.01 -8.27 3.10
C PHE A 141 9.66 -9.01 3.14
N HIS A 142 8.77 -8.64 2.22
CA HIS A 142 7.50 -9.30 2.00
C HIS A 142 7.54 -10.07 0.68
N GLN A 143 7.24 -11.36 0.79
CA GLN A 143 7.14 -12.34 -0.31
C GLN A 143 6.15 -11.95 -1.43
N GLY A 144 5.29 -10.95 -1.21
CA GLY A 144 4.27 -10.52 -2.18
C GLY A 144 4.77 -9.72 -3.39
N SER A 145 6.02 -9.22 -3.39
CA SER A 145 6.56 -8.41 -4.50
C SER A 145 7.63 -9.12 -5.35
N ALA A 146 8.02 -10.36 -5.00
CA ALA A 146 8.99 -11.18 -5.74
C ALA A 146 10.37 -10.55 -6.05
N LEU A 147 10.73 -9.42 -5.43
CA LEU A 147 12.06 -8.82 -5.50
C LEU A 147 12.90 -9.32 -4.32
N TYR A 148 13.94 -10.12 -4.61
CA TYR A 148 14.82 -10.73 -3.62
C TYR A 148 16.24 -10.13 -3.71
N PRO A 149 16.99 -10.07 -2.59
CA PRO A 149 18.40 -9.72 -2.61
C PRO A 149 19.16 -10.64 -3.57
N THR A 150 20.12 -10.06 -4.28
CA THR A 150 21.06 -10.83 -5.09
C THR A 150 22.48 -10.49 -4.64
N PRO A 151 23.50 -11.28 -5.01
CA PRO A 151 24.89 -10.89 -4.78
C PRO A 151 25.25 -9.53 -5.40
N ALA A 152 24.56 -9.11 -6.46
CA ALA A 152 24.75 -7.81 -7.12
C ALA A 152 23.96 -6.67 -6.46
N ASN A 153 22.96 -6.98 -5.62
CA ASN A 153 22.21 -6.02 -4.82
C ASN A 153 21.85 -6.65 -3.45
N PRO A 154 22.84 -6.74 -2.53
CA PRO A 154 22.61 -7.34 -1.23
C PRO A 154 21.81 -6.38 -0.36
N ALA A 155 20.73 -6.83 0.28
CA ALA A 155 20.10 -6.05 1.34
C ALA A 155 21.09 -5.91 2.49
N VAL A 156 21.49 -4.68 2.79
CA VAL A 156 22.37 -4.38 3.92
C VAL A 156 21.49 -4.35 5.15
N ARG A 157 21.91 -5.11 6.16
CA ARG A 157 21.18 -5.45 7.38
C ARG A 157 20.38 -4.27 7.95
N LEU A 158 19.18 -4.54 8.44
CA LEU A 158 18.53 -3.67 9.41
C LEU A 158 19.14 -3.86 10.81
N PRO A 159 19.05 -2.85 11.69
CA PRO A 159 19.27 -3.03 13.13
C PRO A 159 18.33 -4.09 13.71
N ASP A 160 18.80 -4.90 14.66
CA ASP A 160 18.03 -6.02 15.24
C ASP A 160 16.71 -5.58 15.91
N THR A 161 16.60 -4.31 16.30
CA THR A 161 15.40 -3.71 16.94
C THR A 161 14.47 -3.01 15.95
N TYR A 162 14.80 -3.00 14.65
CA TYR A 162 14.07 -2.19 13.67
C TYR A 162 12.66 -2.72 13.37
N SER A 163 12.45 -4.05 13.39
CA SER A 163 11.11 -4.65 13.27
C SER A 163 10.16 -4.27 14.41
N GLU A 164 10.71 -3.77 15.53
CA GLU A 164 9.97 -3.32 16.72
C GLU A 164 9.86 -1.79 16.78
N SER A 165 10.52 -1.07 15.85
CA SER A 165 10.69 0.36 15.95
C SER A 165 9.42 1.11 15.52
N ASN A 166 8.80 1.77 16.50
CA ASN A 166 7.87 2.86 16.22
C ASN A 166 8.69 4.02 15.63
N LEU A 167 8.73 4.12 14.30
CA LEU A 167 9.51 5.12 13.56
C LEU A 167 9.15 6.59 13.89
N ARG A 168 8.17 6.84 14.76
CA ARG A 168 7.94 8.17 15.35
C ARG A 168 9.15 8.71 16.10
N VAL A 169 10.04 7.84 16.61
CA VAL A 169 11.29 8.24 17.26
C VAL A 169 12.45 7.51 16.59
N LEU A 170 13.42 8.27 16.08
CA LEU A 170 14.61 7.74 15.44
C LEU A 170 15.77 7.62 16.44
N ASP A 171 16.16 6.38 16.73
CA ASP A 171 17.42 6.08 17.43
C ASP A 171 18.58 6.08 16.42
N TRP A 172 19.08 7.27 16.08
CA TRP A 172 20.14 7.48 15.09
C TRP A 172 21.38 6.58 15.26
N PRO A 173 21.92 6.37 16.48
CA PRO A 173 23.00 5.43 16.72
C PRO A 173 22.73 3.99 16.24
N ALA A 174 21.50 3.48 16.40
CA ALA A 174 21.16 2.13 15.98
C ALA A 174 21.28 1.92 14.46
N TYR A 175 21.09 2.97 13.68
CA TYR A 175 21.13 2.92 12.21
C TYR A 175 22.53 2.86 11.60
N ARG A 176 23.59 3.05 12.41
CA ARG A 176 25.01 2.99 11.96
C ARG A 176 25.23 3.76 10.66
N LEU A 177 25.07 5.09 10.72
CA LEU A 177 25.02 5.96 9.54
C LEU A 177 26.21 5.80 8.58
N ASP A 178 27.37 5.34 9.05
CA ASP A 178 28.55 5.02 8.24
C ASP A 178 28.29 3.94 7.16
N GLU A 179 27.28 3.10 7.36
CA GLU A 179 26.86 2.07 6.40
C GLU A 179 25.98 2.61 5.26
N TRP A 180 25.56 3.88 5.33
CA TRP A 180 24.63 4.48 4.38
C TRP A 180 25.25 5.70 3.71
N ASP A 181 24.93 5.92 2.44
CA ASP A 181 25.40 7.09 1.70
C ASP A 181 24.33 8.17 1.68
N TYR A 182 23.06 7.76 1.62
CA TYR A 182 21.89 8.63 1.69
C TYR A 182 20.86 8.08 2.67
N VAL A 183 20.06 8.99 3.22
CA VAL A 183 18.90 8.69 4.07
C VAL A 183 17.68 9.38 3.48
N LEU A 184 16.66 8.60 3.12
CA LEU A 184 15.36 9.09 2.66
C LEU A 184 14.36 8.99 3.79
N LEU A 185 13.84 10.13 4.26
CA LEU A 185 12.78 10.19 5.25
C LEU A 185 11.46 10.57 4.59
N ARG A 186 10.37 9.93 5.02
CA ARG A 186 9.01 10.33 4.66
C ARG A 186 8.23 10.77 5.90
N THR A 187 7.75 12.00 5.87
CA THR A 187 6.81 12.60 6.86
C THR A 187 5.54 13.04 6.16
N ARG A 188 4.45 13.33 6.88
CA ARG A 188 3.23 13.94 6.28
C ARG A 188 3.59 15.24 5.53
N PRO A 189 2.93 15.57 4.40
CA PRO A 189 3.14 16.86 3.74
C PRO A 189 2.88 18.03 4.71
N GLY A 190 3.76 19.03 4.71
CA GLY A 190 3.67 20.19 5.61
C GLY A 190 4.09 19.93 7.06
N ALA A 191 4.52 18.71 7.41
CA ALA A 191 5.13 18.44 8.70
C ALA A 191 6.45 19.21 8.86
N ALA A 192 6.86 19.43 10.11
CA ALA A 192 8.15 20.03 10.40
C ALA A 192 9.29 19.15 9.86
N ARG A 193 10.42 19.80 9.51
CA ARG A 193 11.63 19.09 9.08
C ARG A 193 12.04 18.06 10.15
N PRO A 194 12.27 16.78 9.77
CA PRO A 194 12.79 15.78 10.69
C PRO A 194 14.11 16.22 11.31
N GLN A 195 14.30 15.93 12.60
CA GLN A 195 15.60 16.11 13.23
C GLN A 195 16.58 15.07 12.68
N ALA A 196 17.70 15.53 12.15
CA ALA A 196 18.78 14.70 11.61
C ALA A 196 20.11 15.04 12.32
N PRO A 197 21.00 14.06 12.55
CA PRO A 197 22.33 14.30 13.11
C PRO A 197 23.17 15.19 12.20
N GLY A 198 24.16 15.88 12.76
CA GLY A 198 25.06 16.77 12.00
C GLY A 198 25.80 16.09 10.84
N ALA A 199 25.99 14.77 10.90
CA ALA A 199 26.60 13.97 9.84
C ALA A 199 25.74 13.83 8.57
N LEU A 200 24.48 14.32 8.59
CA LEU A 200 23.53 14.28 7.48
C LEU A 200 23.24 15.69 6.97
N ALA A 201 23.71 15.99 5.76
CA ALA A 201 23.37 17.22 5.05
C ALA A 201 22.07 17.02 4.25
N LEU A 202 21.16 18.00 4.27
CA LEU A 202 19.96 17.94 3.44
C LEU A 202 20.34 18.16 1.98
N GLU A 203 20.05 17.19 1.12
CA GLU A 203 20.31 17.23 -0.31
C GLU A 203 19.10 17.82 -1.08
N ASP A 204 17.89 17.33 -0.80
CA ASP A 204 16.66 17.82 -1.43
C ASP A 204 15.43 17.55 -0.55
N HIS A 205 14.37 18.31 -0.78
CA HIS A 205 13.08 18.14 -0.12
C HIS A 205 11.92 18.51 -1.05
N ARG A 206 10.96 17.59 -1.19
CA ARG A 206 9.72 17.81 -1.96
C ARG A 206 8.52 17.17 -1.27
N GLY A 207 7.53 17.99 -0.94
CA GLY A 207 6.30 17.53 -0.30
C GLY A 207 6.52 17.06 1.13
N GLY A 208 6.54 15.75 1.34
CA GLY A 208 6.94 15.14 2.62
C GLY A 208 8.12 14.19 2.51
N TRP A 209 8.87 14.28 1.40
CA TRP A 209 10.08 13.48 1.17
C TRP A 209 11.32 14.32 1.43
N TRP A 210 12.18 13.84 2.32
CA TRP A 210 13.41 14.51 2.71
C TRP A 210 14.58 13.59 2.40
N LEU A 211 15.50 14.04 1.55
CA LEU A 211 16.72 13.30 1.26
C LEU A 211 17.91 13.96 1.91
N TYR A 212 18.61 13.17 2.68
CA TYR A 212 19.86 13.55 3.30
C TYR A 212 21.00 12.78 2.67
N LYS A 213 22.12 13.47 2.46
CA LYS A 213 23.39 12.88 2.07
C LYS A 213 24.30 12.84 3.29
N ARG A 214 24.97 11.72 3.53
CA ARG A 214 25.96 11.64 4.59
C ARG A 214 27.21 12.42 4.20
N GLU A 215 27.72 13.22 5.13
CA GLU A 215 28.99 13.93 4.95
C GLU A 215 30.13 12.92 4.74
N GLY A 216 30.91 13.11 3.69
CA GLY A 216 31.98 12.19 3.30
C GLY A 216 31.51 10.87 2.68
N ALA A 217 30.24 10.74 2.29
CA ALA A 217 29.81 9.70 1.36
C ALA A 217 30.39 9.94 -0.03
N ARG A 218 30.88 8.87 -0.67
CA ARG A 218 31.49 8.90 -2.00
C ARG A 218 30.42 9.02 -3.09
#